data_AF-A0A926B6V4-F1
#
_entry.id   AF-A0A926B6V4-F1
#
_cell.length_a   1.000
_cell.length_b   1.000
_cell.length_c   1.000
_cell.angle_alpha   90.00
_cell.angle_beta   90.00
_cell.angle_gamma   90.00
#
_symmetry.space_group_name_H-M   'P 1'
#
loop_
_entity.id
_entity.type
_entity.pdbx_description
1 polymer ?
#
loop_
_entity_poly.entity_id
_entity_poly.type
_entity_poly.pdbx_seq_one_letter_code
_entity_poly.pdbx_strand_id
1 'polypeptide(L)'
;MRQYRCTDISDTHYCQLRVLRCLSSSTTGQKFLQFHADQGLANITSLNDLLAGQMKCRIPDPFAQCEELNDWDLYAVDGHYHKAACFDPKSVSSKGELRAIATGHFFRMNMRTHHMSCFGMANPEDGKKKAHDMTVIKRSSADQFRNGASKSRKVMLIWNKACIDYRHWFKLKHTYGI
;
A
#
# COMPACT_ATOMS: atom_id res chain seq x y z
N MET A 1 6.75 -29.44 27.13
CA MET A 1 6.91 -28.83 25.79
C MET A 1 5.79 -27.82 25.60
N ARG A 2 6.08 -26.56 25.25
CA ARG A 2 5.04 -25.56 24.99
C ARG A 2 4.48 -25.81 23.59
N GLN A 3 3.20 -26.16 23.48
CA GLN A 3 2.56 -26.40 22.19
C GLN A 3 2.26 -25.04 21.54
N TYR A 4 2.91 -24.78 20.41
CA TYR A 4 2.72 -23.54 19.66
C TYR A 4 1.61 -23.76 18.64
N ARG A 5 0.60 -22.88 18.63
CA ARG A 5 -0.36 -22.79 17.51
C ARG A 5 0.31 -21.99 16.41
N CYS A 6 0.61 -22.64 15.29
CA CYS A 6 0.94 -21.95 14.05
C CYS A 6 -0.37 -21.51 13.41
N THR A 7 -0.72 -20.25 13.60
CA THR A 7 -1.81 -19.59 12.89
C THR A 7 -1.30 -19.16 11.52
N ASP A 8 -1.92 -19.64 10.45
CA ASP A 8 -1.55 -19.24 9.09
C ASP A 8 -2.16 -17.89 8.77
N ILE A 9 -1.32 -16.94 8.38
CA ILE A 9 -1.71 -15.64 7.89
C ILE A 9 -1.12 -15.45 6.50
N SER A 10 -1.92 -14.98 5.54
CA SER A 10 -1.40 -14.69 4.20
C SER A 10 -0.37 -13.56 4.27
N ASP A 11 0.60 -13.55 3.36
CA ASP A 11 1.57 -12.44 3.25
C ASP A 11 0.86 -11.09 3.13
N THR A 12 -0.28 -11.06 2.45
CA THR A 12 -1.15 -9.89 2.33
C THR A 12 -1.60 -9.39 3.69
N HIS A 13 -2.16 -10.28 4.52
CA HIS A 13 -2.67 -9.94 5.84
C HIS A 13 -1.53 -9.59 6.81
N TYR A 14 -0.41 -10.32 6.76
CA TYR A 14 0.79 -10.00 7.55
C TYR A 14 1.35 -8.61 7.22
N CYS A 15 1.25 -8.19 5.96
CA CYS A 15 1.74 -6.89 5.55
C CYS A 15 0.79 -5.75 5.92
N GLN A 16 -0.52 -5.98 5.87
CA GLN A 16 -1.53 -5.02 6.35
C GLN A 16 -1.39 -4.74 7.86
N LEU A 17 -0.91 -5.73 8.61
CA LEU A 17 -0.55 -5.67 10.03
C LEU A 17 0.65 -4.76 10.37
N ARG A 18 1.34 -4.14 9.39
CA ARG A 18 2.56 -3.36 9.63
C ARG A 18 2.41 -2.16 10.55
N VAL A 19 1.29 -1.45 10.50
CA VAL A 19 1.02 -0.33 11.42
C VAL A 19 1.00 -0.85 12.85
N LEU A 20 0.33 -1.97 13.09
CA LEU A 20 0.36 -2.67 14.37
C LEU A 20 1.77 -3.12 14.75
N ARG A 21 2.61 -3.55 13.79
CA ARG A 21 4.00 -3.91 14.10
C ARG A 21 4.80 -2.73 14.63
N CYS A 22 4.65 -1.55 14.02
CA CYS A 22 5.31 -0.32 14.49
C CYS A 22 4.77 0.16 15.85
N LEU A 23 3.50 -0.11 16.15
CA LEU A 23 2.86 0.29 17.40
C LEU A 23 2.94 -0.77 18.51
N SER A 24 3.24 -2.02 18.17
CA SER A 24 3.29 -3.12 19.13
C SER A 24 4.58 -3.10 19.94
N SER A 25 4.51 -3.58 21.18
CA SER A 25 5.68 -3.89 22.00
C SER A 25 6.34 -5.24 21.64
N SER A 26 6.03 -5.78 20.46
CA SER A 26 6.61 -7.05 20.01
C SER A 26 8.02 -6.84 19.49
N THR A 27 8.99 -7.44 20.17
CA THR A 27 10.42 -7.33 19.84
C THR A 27 10.86 -8.30 18.73
N THR A 28 10.03 -9.28 18.38
CA THR A 28 10.31 -10.25 17.30
C THR A 28 9.09 -10.44 16.40
N GLY A 29 9.31 -10.82 15.14
CA GLY A 29 8.22 -11.11 14.20
C GLY A 29 7.35 -12.29 14.64
N GLN A 30 7.96 -13.29 15.29
CA GLN A 30 7.23 -14.44 15.85
C GLN A 30 6.31 -14.03 17.00
N LYS A 31 6.79 -13.21 17.94
CA LYS A 31 5.97 -12.67 19.03
C LYS A 31 4.80 -11.87 18.46
N PHE A 32 5.07 -11.02 17.46
CA PHE A 32 4.05 -10.25 16.77
C PHE A 32 2.96 -11.14 16.17
N LEU A 33 3.35 -12.17 15.42
CA LEU A 33 2.40 -13.12 14.81
C LEU A 33 1.53 -13.84 15.85
N GLN A 34 2.12 -14.30 16.95
CA GLN A 34 1.36 -14.99 18.01
C GLN A 34 0.30 -14.12 18.69
N PHE A 35 0.51 -12.81 18.76
CA PHE A 35 -0.45 -11.89 19.40
C PHE A 35 -1.46 -11.28 18.44
N HIS A 36 -1.12 -11.20 17.15
CA HIS A 36 -1.89 -10.40 16.19
C HIS A 36 -2.39 -11.16 14.96
N ALA A 37 -1.95 -12.41 14.72
CA ALA A 37 -2.43 -13.19 13.57
C ALA A 37 -3.93 -13.48 13.63
N ASP A 38 -4.50 -13.63 14.83
CA ASP A 38 -5.94 -13.86 15.06
C ASP A 38 -6.75 -12.56 15.17
N GLN A 39 -6.10 -11.39 15.23
CA GLN A 39 -6.78 -10.09 15.29
C GLN A 39 -7.21 -9.70 13.88
N GLY A 40 -8.43 -10.12 13.51
CA GLY A 40 -8.98 -10.00 12.16
C GLY A 40 -8.74 -8.64 11.48
N LEU A 41 -8.51 -8.71 10.17
CA LEU A 41 -8.10 -7.61 9.29
C LEU A 41 -8.93 -6.31 9.43
N ALA A 42 -10.22 -6.45 9.76
CA ALA A 42 -11.14 -5.35 10.00
C ALA A 42 -10.65 -4.38 11.09
N ASN A 43 -10.00 -4.89 12.14
CA ASN A 43 -9.55 -4.07 13.26
C ASN A 43 -8.36 -3.15 12.87
N ILE A 44 -7.60 -3.54 11.84
CA ILE A 44 -6.32 -2.93 11.47
C ILE A 44 -6.52 -1.83 10.44
N THR A 45 -7.34 -2.10 9.43
CA THR A 45 -7.79 -1.06 8.50
C THR A 45 -8.49 0.05 9.27
N SER A 46 -9.33 -0.32 10.25
CA SER A 46 -9.96 0.64 11.16
C SER A 46 -8.95 1.51 11.91
N LEU A 47 -7.85 0.95 12.45
CA LEU A 47 -6.80 1.75 13.10
C LEU A 47 -6.11 2.72 12.14
N ASN A 48 -5.80 2.28 10.93
CA ASN A 48 -5.17 3.16 9.94
C ASN A 48 -6.10 4.32 9.55
N ASP A 49 -7.40 4.06 9.41
CA ASP A 49 -8.41 5.07 9.10
C ASP A 49 -8.66 6.01 10.29
N LEU A 50 -8.66 5.49 11.52
CA LEU A 50 -8.74 6.29 12.75
C LEU A 50 -7.53 7.24 12.88
N LEU A 51 -6.33 6.76 12.55
CA LEU A 51 -5.12 7.58 12.52
C LEU A 51 -5.21 8.71 11.48
N ALA A 52 -5.87 8.49 10.35
CA ALA A 52 -6.03 9.52 9.32
C ALA A 52 -6.75 10.76 9.88
N GLY A 53 -7.83 10.56 10.64
CA GLY A 53 -8.56 11.64 11.30
C GLY A 53 -7.69 12.38 12.33
N GLN A 54 -6.94 11.64 13.16
CA GLN A 54 -6.05 12.24 14.14
C GLN A 54 -4.90 13.05 13.50
N MET A 55 -4.31 12.53 12.42
CA MET A 55 -3.26 13.23 11.68
C MET A 55 -3.78 14.51 11.04
N LYS A 56 -4.98 14.48 10.44
CA LYS A 56 -5.64 15.67 9.89
C LYS A 56 -5.82 16.79 10.92
N CYS A 57 -6.11 16.46 12.17
CA CYS A 57 -6.30 17.46 13.23
C CYS A 57 -4.99 18.00 13.81
N ARG A 58 -3.88 17.26 13.71
CA ARG A 58 -2.62 17.58 14.40
C ARG A 58 -1.52 18.08 13.47
N ILE A 59 -1.58 17.74 12.19
CA ILE A 59 -0.57 18.10 11.20
C ILE A 59 -1.10 19.29 10.41
N PRO A 60 -0.45 20.47 10.51
CA PRO A 60 -0.79 21.61 9.68
C PRO A 60 -0.65 21.24 8.21
N ASP A 61 -1.62 21.66 7.40
CA ASP A 61 -1.61 21.39 5.97
C ASP A 61 -0.51 22.23 5.28
N PRO A 62 0.57 21.60 4.77
CA PRO A 62 1.68 22.30 4.14
C PRO A 62 1.32 22.91 2.79
N PHE A 63 0.11 22.71 2.28
CA PHE A 63 -0.39 23.29 1.04
C PHE A 63 -1.59 24.22 1.28
N ALA A 64 -1.87 24.63 2.52
CA ALA A 64 -2.96 25.55 2.84
C ALA A 64 -2.76 26.94 2.21
N GLN A 65 -1.51 27.35 2.01
CA GLN A 65 -1.16 28.63 1.36
C GLN A 65 -1.35 28.63 -0.17
N CYS A 66 -1.64 27.48 -0.78
CA CYS A 66 -1.83 27.34 -2.22
C CYS A 66 -3.32 27.16 -2.52
N GLU A 67 -4.04 28.27 -2.68
CA GLU A 67 -5.50 28.26 -2.85
C GLU A 67 -5.97 27.45 -4.06
N GLU A 68 -5.16 27.41 -5.13
CA GLU A 68 -5.44 26.65 -6.35
C GLU A 68 -5.52 25.14 -6.09
N LEU A 69 -4.94 24.67 -4.99
CA LEU A 69 -4.92 23.28 -4.59
C LEU A 69 -6.04 22.92 -3.62
N ASN A 70 -6.86 23.87 -3.15
CA ASN A 70 -7.89 23.62 -2.13
C ASN A 70 -8.85 22.48 -2.51
N ASP A 71 -9.23 22.41 -3.79
CA ASP A 71 -10.12 21.38 -4.33
C ASP A 71 -9.44 20.04 -4.65
N TRP A 72 -8.15 19.91 -4.32
CA TRP A 72 -7.32 18.75 -4.68
C TRP A 72 -6.89 17.92 -3.49
N ASP A 73 -7.11 16.61 -3.58
CA ASP A 73 -6.50 15.61 -2.72
C ASP A 73 -5.14 15.21 -3.30
N LEU A 74 -4.08 15.45 -2.55
CA LEU A 74 -2.70 15.29 -3.00
C LEU A 74 -2.09 14.04 -2.39
N TYR A 75 -1.58 13.15 -3.24
CA TYR A 75 -1.10 11.85 -2.84
C TYR A 75 0.25 11.52 -3.46
N ALA A 76 1.31 11.44 -2.66
CA ALA A 76 2.56 10.84 -3.12
C ALA A 76 2.45 9.32 -3.05
N VAL A 77 2.86 8.62 -4.10
CA VAL A 77 2.78 7.15 -4.15
C VAL A 77 4.12 6.57 -4.59
N ASP A 78 4.54 5.51 -3.91
CA ASP A 78 5.78 4.80 -4.22
C ASP A 78 5.67 3.30 -3.95
N GLY A 79 6.42 2.52 -4.73
CA GLY A 79 6.54 1.07 -4.66
C GLY A 79 7.81 0.64 -3.94
N HIS A 80 7.68 -0.12 -2.86
CA HIS A 80 8.79 -0.68 -2.10
C HIS A 80 8.75 -2.21 -2.05
N TYR A 81 9.84 -2.87 -2.46
CA TYR A 81 9.97 -4.32 -2.45
C TYR A 81 10.76 -4.82 -1.26
N HIS A 82 10.17 -5.74 -0.50
CA HIS A 82 10.88 -6.49 0.52
C HIS A 82 11.61 -7.68 -0.11
N LYS A 83 12.75 -8.05 0.47
CA LYS A 83 13.40 -9.31 0.13
C LYS A 83 12.45 -10.46 0.50
N ALA A 84 12.35 -11.45 -0.38
CA ALA A 84 11.61 -12.68 -0.09
C ALA A 84 12.12 -13.31 1.21
N ALA A 85 11.20 -13.84 2.02
CA ALA A 85 11.56 -14.59 3.21
C ALA A 85 12.26 -15.90 2.82
N CYS A 86 13.04 -16.46 3.74
CA CYS A 86 13.82 -17.67 3.48
C CYS A 86 12.94 -18.88 3.08
N PHE A 87 11.68 -18.89 3.51
CA PHE A 87 10.75 -19.98 3.33
C PHE A 87 9.66 -19.70 2.28
N ASP A 88 9.73 -18.56 1.57
CA ASP A 88 8.77 -18.27 0.51
C ASP A 88 8.89 -19.32 -0.62
N PRO A 89 7.75 -19.80 -1.16
CA PRO A 89 7.77 -20.73 -2.27
C PRO A 89 8.52 -20.13 -3.46
N LYS A 90 9.41 -20.94 -4.06
CA LYS A 90 10.20 -20.52 -5.22
C LYS A 90 9.43 -20.84 -6.50
N SER A 91 9.37 -19.88 -7.42
CA SER A 91 8.84 -20.08 -8.76
C SER A 91 9.95 -20.41 -9.75
N VAL A 92 9.64 -21.23 -10.76
CA VAL A 92 10.53 -21.47 -11.90
C VAL A 92 10.42 -20.28 -12.87
N SER A 93 11.55 -19.65 -13.18
CA SER A 93 11.59 -18.59 -14.19
C SER A 93 11.50 -19.15 -15.61
N SER A 94 11.28 -18.29 -16.60
CA SER A 94 11.31 -18.66 -18.03
C SER A 94 12.62 -19.30 -18.51
N LYS A 95 13.70 -19.21 -17.71
CA LYS A 95 15.01 -19.84 -17.97
C LYS A 95 15.24 -21.13 -17.16
N GLY A 96 14.23 -21.64 -16.46
CA GLY A 96 14.34 -22.84 -15.62
C GLY A 96 14.95 -22.62 -14.22
N GLU A 97 15.38 -21.40 -13.88
CA GLU A 97 15.95 -21.10 -12.56
C GLU A 97 14.87 -20.96 -11.48
N LEU A 98 15.11 -21.52 -10.29
CA LEU A 98 14.29 -21.27 -9.10
C LEU A 98 14.53 -19.86 -8.54
N ARG A 99 13.46 -19.09 -8.34
CA ARG A 99 13.52 -17.73 -7.82
C ARG A 99 12.52 -17.53 -6.70
N ALA A 100 12.99 -16.96 -5.60
CA ALA A 100 12.12 -16.43 -4.57
C ALA A 100 11.48 -15.12 -5.08
N ILE A 101 10.18 -14.98 -4.91
CA ILE A 101 9.42 -13.82 -5.37
C ILE A 101 9.39 -12.79 -4.25
N ALA A 102 9.80 -11.55 -4.55
CA ALA A 102 9.79 -10.46 -3.59
C ALA A 102 8.39 -9.86 -3.47
N THR A 103 7.87 -9.74 -2.25
CA THR A 103 6.62 -9.02 -1.98
C THR A 103 6.83 -7.51 -2.13
N GLY A 104 6.11 -6.90 -3.08
CA GLY A 104 6.12 -5.46 -3.30
C GLY A 104 4.90 -4.79 -2.68
N HIS A 105 5.12 -3.65 -2.01
CA HIS A 105 4.06 -2.80 -1.49
C HIS A 105 4.05 -1.48 -2.22
N PHE A 106 2.86 -0.97 -2.47
CA PHE A 106 2.66 0.39 -2.89
C PHE A 106 2.04 1.15 -1.75
N PHE A 107 2.72 2.21 -1.32
CA PHE A 107 2.27 3.09 -0.27
C PHE A 107 1.83 4.40 -0.88
N ARG A 108 0.78 4.96 -0.31
CA ARG A 108 0.30 6.30 -0.63
C ARG A 108 0.34 7.16 0.61
N MET A 109 0.92 8.34 0.50
CA MET A 109 0.94 9.36 1.52
C MET A 109 0.03 10.52 1.12
N ASN A 110 -0.92 10.89 1.97
CA ASN A 110 -1.66 12.14 1.86
C ASN A 110 -0.72 13.29 2.16
N MET A 111 -0.43 14.12 1.17
CA MET A 111 0.57 15.19 1.30
C MET A 111 0.09 16.35 2.16
N ARG A 112 -1.22 16.48 2.40
CA ARG A 112 -1.80 17.51 3.28
C ARG A 112 -1.78 17.12 4.75
N THR A 113 -1.86 15.83 5.05
CA THR A 113 -1.95 15.32 6.45
C THR A 113 -0.81 14.41 6.84
N HIS A 114 0.09 14.09 5.91
CA HIS A 114 1.15 13.09 6.00
C HIS A 114 0.68 11.67 6.39
N HIS A 115 -0.62 11.40 6.33
CA HIS A 115 -1.15 10.06 6.59
C HIS A 115 -0.71 9.10 5.48
N MET A 116 -0.09 7.99 5.88
CA MET A 116 0.36 6.95 4.96
C MET A 116 -0.60 5.75 5.01
N SER A 117 -0.99 5.26 3.84
CA SER A 117 -1.90 4.13 3.66
C SER A 117 -1.33 3.14 2.62
N CYS A 118 -1.78 1.88 2.69
CA CYS A 118 -1.45 0.92 1.65
C CYS A 118 -2.32 1.19 0.41
N PHE A 119 -1.67 1.44 -0.74
CA PHE A 119 -2.34 1.63 -2.03
C PHE A 119 -2.62 0.28 -2.73
N GLY A 120 -1.69 -0.66 -2.61
CA GLY A 120 -1.82 -1.99 -3.18
C GLY A 120 -0.55 -2.81 -2.98
N MET A 121 -0.55 -4.05 -3.46
CA MET A 121 0.62 -4.93 -3.35
C MET A 121 0.97 -5.51 -4.69
N ALA A 122 2.24 -5.47 -5.11
CA ALA A 122 2.72 -6.18 -6.28
C ALA A 122 2.42 -7.67 -6.16
N ASN A 123 1.80 -8.24 -7.19
CA ASN A 123 1.78 -9.69 -7.38
C ASN A 123 2.56 -9.96 -8.67
N PRO A 124 3.82 -10.39 -8.60
CA PRO A 124 4.61 -10.64 -9.80
C PRO A 124 4.02 -11.84 -10.56
N GLU A 125 3.43 -11.59 -11.72
CA GLU A 125 2.96 -12.65 -12.63
C GLU A 125 4.15 -13.35 -13.32
N ASP A 126 3.95 -14.61 -13.71
CA ASP A 126 4.83 -15.40 -14.59
C ASP A 126 6.31 -15.47 -14.19
N GLY A 127 6.60 -15.83 -12.93
CA GLY A 127 7.98 -16.10 -12.47
C GLY A 127 8.90 -14.87 -12.50
N LYS A 128 8.34 -13.66 -12.64
CA LYS A 128 9.08 -12.41 -12.56
C LYS A 128 9.47 -12.11 -11.11
N LYS A 129 10.65 -11.49 -10.92
CA LYS A 129 11.14 -11.12 -9.58
C LYS A 129 10.34 -9.98 -8.95
N LYS A 130 9.80 -9.07 -9.77
CA LYS A 130 9.07 -7.85 -9.38
C LYS A 130 8.05 -7.50 -10.46
N ALA A 131 6.96 -6.86 -10.08
CA ALA A 131 6.03 -6.22 -11.02
C ALA A 131 6.47 -4.79 -11.35
N HIS A 132 6.16 -4.31 -12.55
CA HIS A 132 6.32 -2.89 -12.84
C HIS A 132 5.22 -2.09 -12.15
N ASP A 133 5.54 -0.87 -11.68
CA ASP A 133 4.57 0.05 -11.06
C ASP A 133 3.33 0.24 -11.94
N MET A 134 3.52 0.39 -13.26
CA MET A 134 2.42 0.52 -14.20
C MET A 134 1.48 -0.69 -14.21
N THR A 135 1.95 -1.90 -13.91
CA THR A 135 1.09 -3.07 -13.76
C THR A 135 0.16 -2.89 -12.57
N VAL A 136 0.67 -2.34 -11.46
CA VAL A 136 -0.14 -2.08 -10.26
C VAL A 136 -1.12 -0.94 -10.50
N ILE A 137 -0.69 0.13 -11.15
CA ILE A 137 -1.53 1.26 -11.52
C ILE A 137 -2.69 0.79 -12.42
N LYS A 138 -2.40 0.06 -13.49
CA LYS A 138 -3.42 -0.31 -14.49
C LYS A 138 -4.53 -1.22 -13.96
N ARG A 139 -4.22 -2.07 -12.97
CA ARG A 139 -5.23 -2.94 -12.33
C ARG A 139 -5.99 -2.25 -11.20
N SER A 140 -5.50 -1.11 -10.70
CA SER A 140 -6.20 -0.36 -9.67
C SER A 140 -7.45 0.30 -10.25
N SER A 141 -8.52 0.27 -9.47
CA SER A 141 -9.77 0.96 -9.79
C SER A 141 -9.68 2.47 -9.55
N ALA A 142 -10.57 3.23 -10.20
CA ALA A 142 -10.70 4.66 -9.95
C ALA A 142 -10.95 4.95 -8.46
N ASP A 143 -11.80 4.17 -7.79
CA ASP A 143 -12.11 4.36 -6.37
C ASP A 143 -10.88 4.17 -5.47
N GLN A 144 -10.01 3.21 -5.79
CA GLN A 144 -8.74 3.04 -5.08
C GLN A 144 -7.81 4.24 -5.22
N PHE A 145 -7.72 4.83 -6.42
CA PHE A 145 -6.98 6.07 -6.62
C PHE A 145 -7.59 7.24 -5.86
N ARG A 146 -8.93 7.33 -5.85
CA ARG A 146 -9.66 8.42 -5.19
C ARG A 146 -9.63 8.37 -3.67
N ASN A 147 -9.40 7.20 -3.08
CA ASN A 147 -9.27 7.06 -1.63
C ASN A 147 -10.47 7.62 -0.82
N GLY A 148 -11.69 7.44 -1.32
CA GLY A 148 -12.88 8.01 -0.68
C GLY A 148 -13.10 9.51 -0.92
N ALA A 149 -12.29 10.17 -1.77
CA ALA A 149 -12.56 11.53 -2.20
C ALA A 149 -13.92 11.65 -2.92
N SER A 150 -14.78 12.54 -2.44
CA SER A 150 -16.09 12.82 -3.03
C SER A 150 -15.97 13.25 -4.49
N LYS A 151 -16.97 12.98 -5.34
CA LYS A 151 -16.93 13.31 -6.78
C LYS A 151 -16.65 14.79 -7.10
N SER A 152 -16.95 15.71 -6.19
CA SER A 152 -16.65 17.14 -6.30
C SER A 152 -15.15 17.46 -6.19
N ARG A 153 -14.35 16.56 -5.62
CA ARG A 153 -12.91 16.75 -5.42
C ARG A 153 -12.09 16.16 -6.54
N LYS A 154 -11.01 16.85 -6.88
CA LYS A 154 -10.00 16.37 -7.82
C LYS A 154 -8.91 15.64 -7.04
N VAL A 155 -8.29 14.66 -7.66
CA VAL A 155 -7.24 13.85 -7.04
C VAL A 155 -5.97 14.01 -7.85
N MET A 156 -4.84 14.21 -7.20
CA MET A 156 -3.53 14.30 -7.85
C MET A 156 -2.59 13.28 -7.24
N LEU A 157 -2.13 12.34 -8.08
CA LEU A 157 -1.14 11.35 -7.70
C LEU A 157 0.24 11.83 -8.16
N ILE A 158 1.15 12.02 -7.20
CA ILE A 158 2.56 12.31 -7.45
C ILE A 158 3.31 10.98 -7.45
N TRP A 159 3.82 10.60 -8.62
CA TRP A 159 4.60 9.38 -8.82
C TRP A 159 5.93 9.70 -9.50
N ASN A 160 6.92 8.82 -9.38
CA ASN A 160 8.15 8.92 -10.16
C ASN A 160 7.89 8.89 -11.69
N LYS A 161 8.85 9.43 -12.46
CA LYS A 161 8.77 9.59 -13.92
C LYS A 161 8.69 8.29 -14.73
N ALA A 162 8.92 7.12 -14.14
CA ALA A 162 8.89 5.84 -14.85
C ALA A 162 7.45 5.36 -15.16
N CYS A 163 6.42 6.01 -14.63
CA CYS A 163 5.02 5.67 -14.86
C CYS A 163 4.44 6.32 -16.14
N ILE A 164 5.02 5.97 -17.28
CA ILE A 164 4.69 6.54 -18.59
C ILE A 164 3.62 5.74 -19.35
N ASP A 165 2.35 5.90 -18.98
CA ASP A 165 1.23 5.52 -19.85
C ASP A 165 0.22 6.66 -19.98
N TYR A 166 0.52 7.59 -20.91
CA TYR A 166 -0.30 8.78 -21.11
C TYR A 166 -1.73 8.48 -21.50
N ARG A 167 -2.01 7.37 -22.21
CA ARG A 167 -3.39 7.02 -22.59
C ARG A 167 -4.20 6.58 -21.37
N HIS A 168 -3.59 5.79 -20.49
CA HIS A 168 -4.20 5.40 -19.24
C HIS A 168 -4.49 6.62 -18.35
N TRP A 169 -3.49 7.50 -18.16
CA TRP A 169 -3.65 8.73 -17.39
C TRP A 169 -4.69 9.69 -17.98
N PHE A 170 -4.70 9.85 -19.31
CA PHE A 170 -5.70 10.65 -20.00
C PHE A 170 -7.12 10.14 -19.71
N LYS A 171 -7.34 8.82 -19.78
CA LYS A 171 -8.65 8.23 -19.45
C LYS A 171 -9.03 8.52 -18.00
N LEU A 172 -8.11 8.31 -17.05
CA LEU A 172 -8.38 8.56 -15.63
C LEU A 172 -8.75 10.03 -15.36
N LYS A 173 -8.01 10.96 -15.96
CA LYS A 173 -8.26 12.41 -15.84
C LYS A 173 -9.65 12.80 -16.34
N HIS A 174 -10.00 12.38 -17.54
CA HIS A 174 -11.23 12.82 -18.19
C HIS A 174 -12.48 12.08 -17.69
N THR A 175 -12.34 10.86 -17.18
CA THR A 175 -13.47 10.08 -16.70
C THR A 175 -13.70 10.25 -15.19
N TYR A 176 -12.63 10.39 -14.40
CA TYR A 176 -12.71 10.28 -12.93
C TYR A 176 -12.06 11.45 -12.17
N GLY A 177 -11.46 12.44 -12.85
CA GLY A 177 -10.84 13.60 -12.21
C GLY A 177 -9.61 13.27 -11.37
N ILE A 178 -8.79 12.31 -11.85
CA ILE A 178 -7.53 11.85 -11.26
C ILE A 178 -6.35 12.27 -12.15
#